data_AF-A0A3M6Y6E1-F1
#
_entry.id   AF-A0A3M6Y6E1-F1
#
_cell.length_a   1.000
_cell.length_b   1.000
_cell.length_c   1.000
_cell.angle_alpha   90.00
_cell.angle_beta   90.00
_cell.angle_gamma   90.00
#
_symmetry.space_group_name_H-M   'P 1'
#
loop_
_entity.id
_entity.type
_entity.pdbx_description
1 polymer ?
#
loop_
_entity_poly.entity_id
_entity_poly.type
_entity_poly.pdbx_seq_one_letter_code
_entity_poly.pdbx_strand_id
1 'polypeptide(L)'
;MRPTQLLRSGGGKIPYPKHVWSPAGGWYAQPANWKQNTAVFGAVVVGICLMVGSVSADREHRDKMPDPDRFFPSRYWSREIREHERGLKTSA
;
A
#
# COMPACT_ATOMS: atom_id res chain seq x y z
N MET A 1 21.68 40.55 12.77
CA MET A 1 20.77 39.44 13.10
C MET A 1 20.53 38.64 11.82
N ARG A 2 20.75 37.32 11.83
CA ARG A 2 20.86 36.52 10.59
C ARG A 2 19.48 36.30 9.96
N PRO A 3 19.28 36.65 8.67
CA PRO A 3 18.06 36.31 7.97
C PRO A 3 18.18 34.86 7.51
N THR A 4 17.54 33.94 8.23
CA THR A 4 17.28 32.60 7.68
C THR A 4 15.81 32.56 7.25
N GLN A 5 15.48 33.38 6.25
CA GLN A 5 14.25 33.23 5.48
C GLN A 5 14.41 32.01 4.57
N LEU A 6 14.20 30.81 5.12
CA LEU A 6 13.71 29.71 4.32
C LEU A 6 12.25 30.02 4.00
N LEU A 7 12.02 30.60 2.83
CA LEU A 7 10.72 30.81 2.21
C LEU A 7 10.01 29.46 2.08
N ARG A 8 9.33 29.02 3.15
CA ARG A 8 8.34 27.96 3.08
C ARG A 8 7.04 28.62 2.66
N SER A 9 6.63 28.36 1.43
CA SER A 9 5.46 28.91 0.73
C SER A 9 4.13 28.45 1.33
N GLY A 10 3.86 28.81 2.59
CA GLY A 10 2.54 28.77 3.20
C GLY A 10 2.24 30.17 3.71
N GLY A 11 1.44 30.94 2.98
CA GLY A 11 1.04 32.29 3.39
C GLY A 11 0.52 32.34 4.83
N GLY A 12 0.46 33.54 5.41
CA GLY A 12 0.06 33.72 6.81
C GLY A 12 -1.21 32.96 7.18
N LYS A 13 -1.17 32.23 8.31
CA LYS A 13 -2.32 31.46 8.80
C LYS A 13 -3.42 32.41 9.27
N ILE A 14 -4.61 32.32 8.69
CA ILE A 14 -5.80 33.05 9.16
C ILE A 14 -6.20 32.51 10.54
N PRO A 15 -6.65 33.33 11.52
CA PRO A 15 -7.19 32.84 12.78
C PRO A 15 -8.33 31.84 12.59
N TYR A 16 -8.34 30.77 13.39
CA TYR A 16 -9.35 29.71 13.34
C TYR A 16 -9.64 29.17 14.74
N PRO A 17 -10.84 28.64 15.01
CA PRO A 17 -11.20 28.09 16.31
C PRO A 17 -10.37 26.83 16.62
N LYS A 18 -9.67 26.82 17.76
CA LYS A 18 -8.79 25.70 18.17
C LYS A 18 -9.52 24.55 18.84
N HIS A 19 -10.74 24.78 19.32
CA HIS A 19 -11.53 23.80 20.05
C HIS A 19 -12.41 22.92 19.13
N VAL A 20 -12.50 23.26 17.84
CA VAL A 20 -13.27 22.49 16.87
C VAL A 20 -12.44 21.29 16.40
N TRP A 21 -13.03 20.10 16.49
CA TRP A 21 -12.43 18.86 16.04
C TRP A 21 -13.26 18.24 14.91
N SER A 22 -12.57 17.66 13.92
CA SER A 22 -13.17 16.85 12.87
C SER A 22 -12.28 15.65 12.57
N PRO A 23 -12.87 14.50 12.18
CA PRO A 23 -12.11 13.28 11.89
C PRO A 23 -11.09 13.43 10.77
N ALA A 24 -11.35 14.30 9.78
CA ALA A 24 -10.43 14.57 8.68
C ALA A 24 -9.30 15.54 9.06
N GLY A 25 -9.34 16.12 10.26
CA GLY A 25 -8.46 17.19 10.72
C GLY A 25 -9.18 18.54 10.79
N GLY A 26 -8.43 19.62 10.56
CA GLY A 26 -8.94 20.99 10.63
C GLY A 26 -8.02 21.95 9.90
N TRP A 27 -8.15 23.25 10.19
CA TRP A 27 -7.36 24.28 9.55
C TRP A 27 -5.85 24.08 9.76
N TYR A 28 -5.13 23.94 8.65
CA TYR A 28 -3.67 23.79 8.60
C TYR A 28 -3.13 22.66 9.50
N ALA A 29 -3.85 21.53 9.54
CA ALA A 29 -3.45 20.37 10.33
C ALA A 29 -2.06 19.86 9.91
N GLN A 30 -1.09 20.04 10.80
CA GLN A 30 0.27 19.51 10.65
C GLN A 30 0.75 19.00 12.01
N PRO A 31 0.23 17.83 12.46
CA PRO A 31 0.63 17.28 13.74
C PRO A 31 2.12 16.90 13.71
N ALA A 32 2.80 17.03 14.84
CA ALA A 32 4.24 16.79 14.92
C ALA A 32 4.63 15.33 14.58
N ASN A 33 3.73 14.38 14.80
CA ASN A 33 3.91 12.95 14.60
C ASN A 33 3.37 12.42 13.25
N TRP A 34 3.07 13.28 12.27
CA TRP A 34 2.45 12.85 11.00
C TRP A 34 3.21 11.70 10.32
N LYS A 35 4.55 11.71 10.35
CA LYS A 35 5.40 10.66 9.74
C LYS A 35 5.15 9.29 10.36
N GLN A 36 5.11 9.23 11.69
CA GLN A 36 4.90 7.98 12.41
C GLN A 36 3.47 7.48 12.17
N ASN A 37 2.48 8.36 12.23
CA ASN A 37 1.08 7.98 11.99
C ASN A 37 0.88 7.42 10.57
N THR A 38 1.48 8.08 9.56
CA THR A 38 1.45 7.58 8.17
C THR A 38 2.18 6.25 8.02
N ALA A 39 3.33 6.07 8.68
CA ALA A 39 4.06 4.81 8.63
C ALA A 39 3.25 3.65 9.24
N VAL A 40 2.63 3.87 10.40
CA VAL A 40 1.76 2.88 11.06
C VAL A 40 0.58 2.54 10.17
N PHE A 41 -0.15 3.54 9.67
CA PHE A 41 -1.32 3.29 8.82
C PHE A 41 -0.93 2.61 7.50
N GLY A 42 0.19 3.01 6.89
CA GLY A 42 0.73 2.36 5.71
C GLY A 42 1.06 0.88 5.94
N ALA A 43 1.68 0.55 7.08
CA ALA A 43 1.96 -0.83 7.45
C ALA A 43 0.67 -1.67 7.60
N VAL A 44 -0.38 -1.09 8.21
CA VAL A 44 -1.69 -1.75 8.33
C VAL A 44 -2.29 -2.03 6.95
N VAL A 45 -2.31 -1.03 6.06
CA VAL A 45 -2.83 -1.20 4.69
C VAL A 45 -2.07 -2.28 3.93
N VAL A 46 -0.73 -2.25 3.96
CA VAL A 46 0.11 -3.27 3.31
C VAL A 46 -0.18 -4.65 3.89
N GLY A 47 -0.29 -4.78 5.23
CA GLY A 47 -0.61 -6.04 5.89
C GLY A 47 -1.94 -6.62 5.41
N ILE A 48 -2.98 -5.79 5.33
CA ILE A 48 -4.31 -6.21 4.84
C ILE A 48 -4.21 -6.66 3.37
N CYS A 49 -3.56 -5.88 2.51
CA CYS A 49 -3.40 -6.22 1.10
C CYS A 49 -2.66 -7.56 0.90
N LEU A 50 -1.62 -7.83 1.69
CA LEU A 50 -0.87 -9.09 1.61
C LEU A 50 -1.73 -10.28 2.07
N MET A 51 -2.48 -10.15 3.17
CA MET A 51 -3.36 -11.22 3.66
C MET A 51 -4.51 -11.53 2.69
N VAL A 52 -5.19 -10.50 2.21
CA VAL A 52 -6.29 -10.67 1.24
C VAL A 52 -5.74 -11.17 -0.09
N GLY A 53 -4.58 -10.66 -0.52
CA GLY A 53 -3.89 -11.11 -1.72
C GLY A 53 -3.47 -12.57 -1.67
N SER A 54 -2.93 -13.05 -0.54
CA SER A 54 -2.56 -14.48 -0.40
C SER A 54 -3.80 -15.37 -0.43
N VAL A 55 -4.85 -14.99 0.30
CA VAL A 55 -6.14 -15.70 0.29
C VAL A 55 -6.74 -15.75 -1.13
N SER A 56 -6.66 -14.65 -1.86
CA SER A 56 -7.13 -14.57 -3.25
C SER A 56 -6.31 -15.48 -4.17
N ALA A 57 -4.97 -15.48 -4.03
CA ALA A 57 -4.07 -16.30 -4.83
C ALA A 57 -4.24 -17.81 -4.59
N ASP A 58 -4.60 -18.20 -3.37
CA ASP A 58 -4.90 -19.59 -3.02
C ASP A 58 -6.25 -20.05 -3.58
N ARG A 59 -7.25 -19.15 -3.57
CA ARG A 59 -8.61 -19.43 -4.05
C ARG A 59 -8.78 -19.24 -5.56
N GLU A 60 -7.76 -18.76 -6.24
CA GLU A 60 -7.80 -18.54 -7.68
C GLU A 60 -7.97 -19.87 -8.42
N HIS A 61 -8.92 -19.87 -9.36
CA HIS A 61 -9.14 -20.97 -10.30
C HIS A 61 -9.06 -20.44 -11.73
N ARG A 62 -8.44 -21.20 -12.62
CA ARG A 62 -8.21 -20.86 -14.03
C ARG A 62 -8.60 -22.00 -14.93
N ASP A 63 -9.53 -21.72 -15.84
CA ASP A 63 -9.94 -22.68 -16.88
C ASP A 63 -8.81 -23.00 -17.86
N LYS A 64 -7.93 -22.03 -18.11
CA LYS A 64 -6.77 -22.17 -18.99
C LYS A 64 -5.50 -21.82 -18.24
N MET A 65 -4.59 -22.79 -18.19
CA MET A 65 -3.25 -22.58 -17.68
C MET A 65 -2.39 -21.79 -18.69
N PRO A 66 -1.56 -20.85 -18.23
CA PRO A 66 -0.79 -20.00 -19.14
C PRO A 66 0.38 -20.73 -19.81
N ASP A 67 0.74 -20.26 -21.00
CA ASP A 67 1.82 -20.83 -21.79
C ASP A 67 3.20 -20.64 -21.10
N PRO A 68 4.08 -21.66 -21.11
CA PRO A 68 5.39 -21.59 -20.44
C PRO A 68 6.25 -20.39 -20.87
N ASP A 69 6.20 -20.05 -22.15
CA ASP A 69 7.03 -19.03 -22.79
C ASP A 69 6.60 -17.58 -22.47
N ARG A 70 5.44 -17.39 -21.83
CA ARG A 70 4.92 -16.06 -21.52
C ARG A 70 5.20 -15.64 -20.09
N PHE A 71 5.65 -14.40 -19.92
CA PHE A 71 5.80 -13.78 -18.61
C PHE A 71 4.46 -13.27 -18.07
N PHE A 72 4.17 -13.60 -16.81
CA PHE A 72 3.10 -12.98 -16.03
C PHE A 72 3.48 -13.03 -14.54
N PRO A 73 3.25 -11.95 -13.78
CA PRO A 73 3.69 -11.88 -12.38
C PRO A 73 3.04 -12.94 -11.48
N SER A 74 1.78 -13.30 -11.73
CA SER A 74 1.04 -14.24 -10.89
C SER A 74 1.61 -15.65 -10.86
N ARG A 75 2.52 -16.00 -11.78
CA ARG A 75 3.28 -17.26 -11.79
C ARG A 75 3.96 -17.55 -10.45
N TYR A 76 4.41 -16.51 -9.75
CA TYR A 76 5.21 -16.67 -8.54
C TYR A 76 4.37 -16.94 -7.28
N TRP A 77 3.09 -16.55 -7.26
CA TRP A 77 2.26 -16.61 -6.05
C TRP A 77 0.94 -17.36 -6.21
N SER A 78 0.37 -17.49 -7.41
CA SER A 78 -0.87 -18.23 -7.62
C SER A 78 -0.65 -19.73 -7.41
N ARG A 79 -1.45 -20.33 -6.51
CA ARG A 79 -1.31 -21.74 -6.12
C ARG A 79 -1.46 -22.69 -7.29
N GLU A 80 -2.53 -22.54 -8.06
CA GLU A 80 -2.88 -23.42 -9.18
C GLU A 80 -1.78 -23.50 -10.25
N ILE A 81 -1.17 -22.37 -10.60
CA ILE A 81 -0.07 -22.30 -11.57
C ILE A 81 1.16 -23.04 -11.04
N ARG A 82 1.53 -22.78 -9.78
CA ARG A 82 2.69 -23.41 -9.13
C ARG A 82 2.53 -24.92 -9.01
N GLU A 83 1.32 -25.40 -8.73
CA GLU A 83 1.01 -26.82 -8.64
C GLU A 83 1.04 -27.50 -10.02
N HIS A 84 0.43 -26.87 -11.03
CA HIS A 84 0.47 -27.37 -12.41
C HIS A 84 1.89 -27.44 -12.97
N GLU A 85 2.68 -26.37 -12.84
CA GLU A 85 4.07 -26.34 -13.31
C GLU A 85 4.96 -27.35 -12.55
N ARG A 86 4.65 -27.65 -11.28
CA ARG A 86 5.33 -28.70 -10.51
C ARG A 86 4.98 -30.09 -11.04
N GLY A 87 3.70 -30.34 -11.34
CA GLY A 87 3.25 -31.61 -11.92
C GLY A 87 3.89 -31.93 -13.27
N LEU A 88 4.03 -30.92 -14.14
CA LEU A 88 4.75 -31.06 -15.41
C LEU A 88 6.21 -31.47 -15.22
N LYS A 89 6.90 -30.87 -14.23
CA LYS A 89 8.32 -31.19 -13.94
C LYS A 89 8.51 -32.58 -13.36
N THR A 90 7.56 -33.11 -12.61
CA THR A 90 7.64 -34.47 -12.06
C THR A 90 7.35 -35.54 -13.11
N SER A 91 6.58 -35.21 -14.14
CA SER A 91 6.16 -36.16 -15.19
C SER A 91 7.13 -36.24 -16.37
N ALA A 92 8.12 -35.35 -16.42
CA ALA A 92 9.19 -35.30 -17.42
C ALA A 92 10.44 -36.01 -16.90
#